data_AF-A0AAN6LVT7-F1
#
_entry.id   AF-A0AAN6LVT7-F1
#
_cell.length_a   1.000
_cell.length_b   1.000
_cell.length_c   1.000
_cell.angle_alpha   90.00
_cell.angle_beta   90.00
_cell.angle_gamma   90.00
#
_symmetry.space_group_name_H-M   'P 1'
#
loop_
_entity.id
_entity.type
_entity.pdbx_description
1 polymer ?
#
loop_
_entity_poly.entity_id
_entity_poly.type
_entity_poly.pdbx_seq_one_letter_code
_entity_poly.pdbx_strand_id
1 'polypeptide(L)'
;MLSSPSGAAIPAAAASAASSAASDPPASLQHEERAQERQDTAADHDADNMSPDERAYHERFMREAISMAELALKSDETPVGCVFVKNGSVFGRGMNETNRTLNGTRHAEFVALAGILSEHPISALNDADLYVTVEPCVMCASMLRQYGIRAVYFGCWNERFGGTGGVLNIHSDPSVDPPIPVTGGIFREEAIMLLRKFYVQENDKAPEPKQKKTRELKTEILPMDIHAPKSAPSPAVVASSST
;
A
#
# COMPACT_ATOMS: atom_id res chain seq x y z
N MET A 1 17.94 -70.69 12.89
CA MET A 1 16.55 -70.93 12.43
C MET A 1 15.96 -69.58 12.08
N LEU A 2 15.91 -69.25 10.79
CA LEU A 2 14.67 -69.05 9.99
C LEU A 2 13.88 -67.80 10.46
N SER A 3 13.56 -66.77 9.68
CA SER A 3 13.72 -66.43 8.26
C SER A 3 13.33 -64.95 8.11
N SER A 4 14.07 -64.16 7.33
CA SER A 4 13.58 -62.88 6.80
C SER A 4 12.96 -63.12 5.41
N PRO A 5 11.77 -62.59 5.07
CA PRO A 5 11.29 -62.66 3.72
C PRO A 5 11.86 -61.51 2.88
N SER A 6 12.34 -61.92 1.71
CA SER A 6 12.80 -61.13 0.58
C SER A 6 11.63 -60.61 -0.26
N GLY A 7 11.79 -59.39 -0.79
CA GLY A 7 11.51 -59.06 -2.20
C GLY A 7 10.08 -58.75 -2.62
N ALA A 8 9.89 -57.54 -3.15
CA ALA A 8 9.15 -57.34 -4.40
C ALA A 8 9.61 -56.03 -5.07
N ALA A 9 10.32 -56.18 -6.18
CA ALA A 9 10.64 -55.11 -7.12
C ALA A 9 9.40 -54.78 -7.97
N ILE A 10 9.16 -53.50 -8.23
CA ILE A 10 8.12 -53.01 -9.15
C ILE A 10 8.75 -52.82 -10.54
N PRO A 11 8.12 -53.27 -11.64
CA PRO A 11 8.77 -53.34 -12.94
C PRO A 11 8.82 -51.98 -13.66
N ALA A 12 9.89 -51.78 -14.41
CA ALA A 12 10.03 -50.70 -15.38
C ALA A 12 9.25 -51.05 -16.67
N ALA A 13 8.30 -50.20 -17.04
CA ALA A 13 7.65 -50.27 -18.36
C ALA A 13 8.35 -49.29 -19.31
N ALA A 14 8.93 -49.84 -20.36
CA ALA A 14 9.41 -49.11 -21.53
C ALA A 14 8.24 -48.91 -22.52
N ALA A 15 8.07 -47.70 -23.02
CA ALA A 15 7.24 -47.42 -24.20
C ALA A 15 8.00 -46.46 -25.13
N SER A 16 8.12 -46.88 -26.39
CA SER A 16 8.84 -46.22 -27.47
C SER A 16 8.01 -45.13 -28.17
N ALA A 17 8.73 -44.21 -28.81
CA ALA A 17 8.31 -42.97 -29.44
C ALA A 17 7.31 -43.05 -30.62
N ALA A 18 6.55 -41.97 -30.82
CA ALA A 18 6.30 -41.37 -32.14
C ALA A 18 5.96 -39.87 -32.00
N SER A 19 6.69 -39.05 -32.74
CA SER A 19 6.66 -37.58 -32.80
C SER A 19 5.60 -37.10 -33.80
N SER A 20 4.79 -36.11 -33.41
CA SER A 20 4.18 -35.16 -34.34
C SER A 20 4.46 -33.76 -33.83
N ALA A 21 5.50 -33.14 -34.40
CA ALA A 21 5.89 -31.77 -34.11
C ALA A 21 4.84 -30.79 -34.66
N ALA A 22 3.91 -30.36 -33.81
CA ALA A 22 3.41 -28.99 -33.87
C ALA A 22 4.41 -28.16 -33.08
N SER A 23 5.22 -27.35 -33.78
CA SER A 23 6.20 -26.48 -33.15
C SER A 23 5.47 -25.44 -32.29
N ASP A 24 5.52 -25.63 -30.97
CA ASP A 24 5.14 -24.61 -30.02
C ASP A 24 5.89 -23.30 -30.34
N PRO A 25 5.23 -22.13 -30.33
CA PRO A 25 5.92 -20.87 -30.54
C PRO A 25 7.02 -20.69 -29.48
N PRO A 26 8.16 -20.06 -29.84
CA PRO A 26 9.30 -19.91 -28.94
C PRO A 26 8.89 -19.26 -27.62
N ALA A 27 9.45 -19.75 -26.51
CA ALA A 27 9.14 -19.31 -25.14
C ALA A 27 9.20 -17.78 -24.93
N SER A 28 9.95 -17.04 -25.76
CA SER A 28 9.97 -15.58 -25.75
C SER A 28 8.60 -14.96 -26.08
N LEU A 29 7.87 -15.51 -27.05
CA LEU A 29 6.55 -15.00 -27.45
C LEU A 29 5.49 -15.30 -26.38
N GLN A 30 5.57 -16.45 -25.69
CA GLN A 30 4.70 -16.76 -24.54
C GLN A 30 5.02 -15.90 -23.31
N HIS A 31 6.28 -15.48 -23.15
CA HIS A 31 6.69 -14.53 -22.12
C HIS A 31 6.24 -13.10 -22.43
N GLU A 32 6.26 -12.71 -23.70
CA GLU A 32 5.79 -11.42 -24.20
C GLU A 32 4.26 -11.30 -24.17
N GLU A 33 3.50 -12.30 -24.61
CA GLU A 33 2.03 -12.33 -24.48
C GLU A 33 1.58 -12.32 -23.02
N ARG A 34 2.20 -13.13 -22.14
CA ARG A 34 1.93 -13.06 -20.70
C ARG A 34 2.40 -11.75 -20.06
N ALA A 35 3.42 -11.08 -20.61
CA ALA A 35 3.87 -9.77 -20.13
C ALA A 35 2.91 -8.66 -20.57
N GLN A 36 2.32 -8.78 -21.76
CA GLN A 36 1.27 -7.91 -22.27
C GLN A 36 -0.05 -8.10 -21.48
N GLU A 37 -0.47 -9.34 -21.23
CA GLU A 37 -1.61 -9.65 -20.34
C GLU A 37 -1.36 -9.21 -18.87
N ARG A 38 -0.09 -9.21 -18.42
CA ARG A 38 0.32 -8.66 -17.11
C ARG A 38 0.31 -7.14 -17.07
N GLN A 39 0.51 -6.47 -18.20
CA GLN A 39 0.37 -5.01 -18.30
C GLN A 39 -1.11 -4.60 -18.27
N ASP A 40 -2.01 -5.45 -18.77
CA ASP A 40 -3.44 -5.15 -18.85
C ASP A 40 -4.22 -5.40 -17.53
N THR A 41 -3.62 -6.05 -16.53
CA THR A 41 -4.28 -6.41 -15.24
C THR A 41 -3.82 -5.60 -14.03
N ALA A 42 -2.84 -4.72 -14.18
CA ALA A 42 -2.42 -3.75 -13.15
C ALA A 42 -3.16 -2.41 -13.35
N ALA A 43 -4.48 -2.47 -13.44
CA ALA A 43 -5.28 -1.24 -13.43
C ALA A 43 -5.21 -0.63 -12.02
N ASP A 44 -4.23 0.23 -11.81
CA ASP A 44 -4.26 1.25 -10.76
C ASP A 44 -5.54 2.06 -10.98
N HIS A 45 -6.59 1.76 -10.21
CA HIS A 45 -7.88 2.41 -10.41
C HIS A 45 -7.79 3.79 -9.77
N ASP A 46 -7.74 4.83 -10.61
CA ASP A 46 -7.96 6.20 -10.18
C ASP A 46 -9.40 6.36 -9.67
N ALA A 47 -9.58 6.98 -8.51
CA ALA A 47 -10.91 7.25 -7.95
C ALA A 47 -11.81 8.09 -8.90
N ASP A 48 -11.21 8.76 -9.89
CA ASP A 48 -11.92 9.55 -10.89
C ASP A 48 -12.73 8.69 -11.88
N ASN A 49 -12.48 7.38 -11.95
CA ASN A 49 -13.21 6.45 -12.81
C ASN A 49 -14.43 5.79 -12.13
N MET A 50 -14.67 6.06 -10.84
CA MET A 50 -15.80 5.48 -10.09
C MET A 50 -17.14 6.11 -10.48
N SER A 51 -18.20 5.31 -10.48
CA SER A 51 -19.56 5.87 -10.59
C SER A 51 -19.87 6.77 -9.37
N PRO A 52 -20.79 7.76 -9.49
CA PRO A 52 -21.13 8.62 -8.37
C PRO A 52 -21.58 7.87 -7.10
N ASP A 53 -22.33 6.79 -7.26
CA ASP A 53 -22.83 5.98 -6.14
C ASP A 53 -21.71 5.16 -5.47
N GLU A 54 -20.79 4.61 -6.27
CA GLU A 54 -19.61 3.90 -5.77
C GLU A 54 -18.66 4.85 -5.04
N ARG A 55 -18.41 6.03 -5.61
CA ARG A 55 -17.61 7.08 -4.98
C ARG A 55 -18.21 7.49 -3.64
N ALA A 56 -19.51 7.74 -3.58
CA ALA A 56 -20.21 8.07 -2.33
C ALA A 56 -20.09 6.96 -1.27
N TYR A 57 -20.11 5.69 -1.71
CA TYR A 57 -19.88 4.55 -0.82
C TYR A 57 -18.47 4.56 -0.23
N HIS A 58 -17.42 4.83 -1.01
CA HIS A 58 -16.05 4.86 -0.49
C HIS A 58 -15.77 6.13 0.35
N GLU A 59 -16.32 7.27 -0.06
CA GLU A 59 -16.20 8.54 0.67
C GLU A 59 -16.73 8.45 2.09
N ARG A 60 -17.82 7.70 2.36
CA ARG A 60 -18.35 7.57 3.72
C ARG A 60 -17.32 6.99 4.69
N PHE A 61 -16.51 6.02 4.25
CA PHE A 61 -15.51 5.36 5.08
C PHE A 61 -14.22 6.15 5.12
N MET A 62 -13.85 6.79 4.00
CA MET A 62 -12.73 7.72 4.01
C MET A 62 -12.98 8.91 4.97
N ARG A 63 -14.23 9.34 5.14
CA ARG A 63 -14.60 10.34 6.15
C ARG A 63 -14.30 9.87 7.58
N GLU A 64 -14.54 8.59 7.88
CA GLU A 64 -14.18 8.01 9.18
C GLU A 64 -12.65 7.96 9.34
N ALA A 65 -11.89 7.62 8.29
CA ALA A 65 -10.43 7.66 8.30
C ALA A 65 -9.89 9.08 8.52
N ILE A 66 -10.49 10.10 7.87
CA ILE A 66 -10.19 11.52 8.09
C ILE A 66 -10.46 11.91 9.55
N SER A 67 -11.56 11.45 10.13
CA SER A 67 -11.87 11.71 11.55
C SER A 67 -10.79 11.15 12.49
N MET A 68 -10.25 9.96 12.18
CA MET A 68 -9.11 9.40 12.91
C MET A 68 -7.82 10.21 12.71
N ALA A 69 -7.56 10.71 11.50
CA ALA A 69 -6.41 11.57 11.22
C ALA A 69 -6.49 12.92 11.95
N GLU A 70 -7.68 13.50 12.06
CA GLU A 70 -7.93 14.70 12.86
C GLU A 70 -7.69 14.46 14.36
N LEU A 71 -8.07 13.28 14.86
CA LEU A 71 -7.80 12.91 16.25
C LEU A 71 -6.28 12.76 16.50
N ALA A 72 -5.55 12.19 15.54
CA ALA A 72 -4.10 12.11 15.59
C ALA A 72 -3.47 13.50 15.65
N LEU A 73 -3.91 14.42 14.78
CA LEU A 73 -3.45 15.80 14.75
C LEU A 73 -3.69 16.52 16.09
N LYS A 74 -4.87 16.33 16.69
CA LYS A 74 -5.22 16.89 18.00
C LYS A 74 -4.38 16.29 19.15
N SER A 75 -3.77 15.13 18.92
CA SER A 75 -2.97 14.39 19.89
C SER A 75 -1.46 14.53 19.65
N ASP A 76 -1.03 15.52 18.86
CA ASP A 76 0.35 15.75 18.44
C ASP A 76 1.00 14.53 17.73
N GLU A 77 0.21 13.76 16.99
CA GLU A 77 0.67 12.66 16.14
C GLU A 77 0.61 13.03 14.66
N THR A 78 1.39 12.35 13.83
CA THR A 78 1.29 12.51 12.37
C THR A 78 -0.15 12.20 11.95
N PRO A 79 -0.82 13.05 11.15
CA PRO A 79 -2.25 12.94 10.87
C PRO A 79 -2.56 11.89 9.80
N VAL A 80 -2.26 10.64 10.13
CA VAL A 80 -2.63 9.45 9.38
C VAL A 80 -3.67 8.71 10.19
N GLY A 81 -4.81 8.46 9.57
CA GLY A 81 -5.93 7.73 10.15
C GLY A 81 -6.43 6.69 9.17
N CYS A 82 -6.95 5.58 9.68
CA CYS A 82 -7.51 4.52 8.87
C CYS A 82 -8.69 3.81 9.54
N VAL A 83 -9.48 3.15 8.71
CA VAL A 83 -10.53 2.22 9.13
C VAL A 83 -10.51 0.95 8.28
N PHE A 84 -10.79 -0.19 8.92
CA PHE A 84 -11.04 -1.46 8.26
C PHE A 84 -12.54 -1.70 8.18
N VAL A 85 -13.01 -2.05 6.98
CA VAL A 85 -14.43 -2.24 6.66
C VAL A 85 -14.65 -3.65 6.15
N LYS A 86 -15.69 -4.30 6.66
CA LYS A 86 -16.16 -5.59 6.14
C LYS A 86 -17.68 -5.60 6.15
N ASN A 87 -18.31 -6.09 5.07
CA ASN A 87 -19.77 -6.10 4.92
C ASN A 87 -20.41 -4.72 5.18
N GLY A 88 -19.79 -3.65 4.68
CA GLY A 88 -20.29 -2.28 4.81
C GLY A 88 -20.24 -1.70 6.23
N SER A 89 -19.53 -2.35 7.16
CA SER A 89 -19.39 -1.94 8.56
C SER A 89 -17.92 -1.81 8.96
N VAL A 90 -17.58 -0.74 9.66
CA VAL A 90 -16.24 -0.56 10.23
C VAL A 90 -16.07 -1.46 11.46
N PHE A 91 -15.02 -2.27 11.46
CA PHE A 91 -14.68 -3.18 12.56
C PHE A 91 -13.26 -2.99 13.10
N GLY A 92 -12.50 -2.05 12.53
CA GLY A 92 -11.21 -1.63 13.07
C GLY A 92 -10.95 -0.17 12.75
N ARG A 93 -10.33 0.57 13.68
CA ARG A 93 -9.97 1.98 13.52
C ARG A 93 -8.57 2.19 14.06
N GLY A 94 -7.81 3.07 13.41
CA GLY A 94 -6.45 3.36 13.83
C GLY A 94 -6.03 4.76 13.45
N MET A 95 -5.09 5.29 14.23
CA MET A 95 -4.34 6.50 13.93
C MET A 95 -2.89 6.30 14.33
N ASN A 96 -1.97 7.09 13.80
CA ASN A 96 -0.58 7.00 14.23
C ASN A 96 -0.44 7.20 15.74
N GLU A 97 0.40 6.40 16.37
CA GLU A 97 0.72 6.48 17.80
C GLU A 97 2.23 6.49 18.08
N THR A 98 3.03 6.80 17.05
CA THR A 98 4.49 6.71 17.09
C THR A 98 5.12 7.55 18.21
N ASN A 99 4.61 8.75 18.47
CA ASN A 99 5.13 9.64 19.51
C ASN A 99 4.74 9.13 20.90
N ARG A 100 3.47 8.74 21.08
CA ARG A 100 2.95 8.23 22.36
C ARG A 100 3.59 6.91 22.78
N THR A 101 3.85 6.01 21.83
CA THR A 101 4.41 4.69 22.13
C THR A 101 5.93 4.63 22.03
N LEU A 102 6.58 5.69 21.55
CA LEU A 102 8.02 5.72 21.25
C LEU A 102 8.44 4.55 20.33
N ASN A 103 7.58 4.21 19.38
CA ASN A 103 7.76 3.05 18.52
C ASN A 103 7.42 3.43 17.08
N GLY A 104 8.44 3.39 16.21
CA GLY A 104 8.32 3.75 14.80
C GLY A 104 7.41 2.83 13.97
N THR A 105 7.00 1.67 14.48
CA THR A 105 6.08 0.77 13.77
C THR A 105 4.60 1.03 14.06
N ARG A 106 4.28 1.90 15.03
CA ARG A 106 2.90 2.18 15.48
C ARG A 106 2.18 3.16 14.55
N HIS A 107 2.12 2.79 13.28
CA HIS A 107 1.33 3.46 12.25
C HIS A 107 -0.16 3.14 12.39
N ALA A 108 -1.02 3.99 11.81
CA ALA A 108 -2.46 3.83 11.85
C ALA A 108 -2.94 2.41 11.48
N GLU A 109 -2.39 1.83 10.41
CA GLU A 109 -2.74 0.51 9.91
C GLU A 109 -2.38 -0.60 10.91
N PHE A 110 -1.20 -0.53 11.54
CA PHE A 110 -0.79 -1.47 12.58
C PHE A 110 -1.62 -1.33 13.87
N VAL A 111 -2.01 -0.10 14.21
CA VAL A 111 -2.82 0.19 15.39
C VAL A 111 -4.23 -0.39 15.21
N ALA A 112 -4.84 -0.18 14.05
CA ALA A 112 -6.13 -0.76 13.71
C ALA A 112 -6.07 -2.30 13.66
N LEU A 113 -5.04 -2.86 13.01
CA LEU A 113 -4.83 -4.30 12.94
C LEU A 113 -4.70 -4.92 14.33
N ALA A 114 -3.90 -4.32 15.21
CA ALA A 114 -3.74 -4.82 16.58
C ALA A 114 -5.06 -4.82 17.35
N GLY A 115 -5.90 -3.79 17.16
CA GLY A 115 -7.27 -3.76 17.71
C GLY A 115 -8.13 -4.91 17.18
N ILE A 116 -8.17 -5.09 15.86
CA ILE A 116 -8.93 -6.18 15.21
C ILE A 116 -8.49 -7.54 15.75
N LEU A 117 -7.18 -7.82 15.80
CA LEU A 117 -6.65 -9.12 16.22
C LEU A 117 -6.84 -9.41 17.72
N SER A 118 -7.16 -8.39 18.51
CA SER A 118 -7.50 -8.57 19.93
C SER A 118 -8.93 -9.08 20.14
N GLU A 119 -9.82 -8.89 19.16
CA GLU A 119 -11.25 -9.24 19.23
C GLU A 119 -11.67 -10.28 18.20
N HIS A 120 -10.88 -10.46 17.13
CA HIS A 120 -11.21 -11.28 15.99
C HIS A 120 -10.04 -12.17 15.55
N PRO A 121 -10.33 -13.36 14.98
CA PRO A 121 -9.28 -14.17 14.38
C PRO A 121 -8.69 -13.49 13.13
N ILE A 122 -7.48 -13.88 12.74
CA ILE A 122 -6.81 -13.38 11.52
C ILE A 122 -7.71 -13.51 10.28
N SER A 123 -8.48 -14.59 10.17
CA SER A 123 -9.41 -14.82 9.06
C SER A 123 -10.53 -13.78 8.92
N ALA A 124 -10.73 -12.93 9.94
CA ALA A 124 -11.66 -11.81 9.85
C ALA A 124 -11.20 -10.74 8.84
N LEU A 125 -9.89 -10.64 8.57
CA LEU A 125 -9.29 -9.69 7.63
C LEU A 125 -9.51 -10.08 6.16
N ASN A 126 -9.78 -11.37 5.90
CA ASN A 126 -10.21 -11.80 4.57
C ASN A 126 -11.46 -11.00 4.17
N ASP A 127 -11.54 -10.54 2.93
CA ASP A 127 -12.64 -9.71 2.41
C ASP A 127 -12.78 -8.33 3.08
N ALA A 128 -11.81 -7.89 3.88
CA ALA A 128 -11.81 -6.55 4.48
C ALA A 128 -11.15 -5.52 3.55
N ASP A 129 -11.75 -4.33 3.47
CA ASP A 129 -11.14 -3.17 2.82
C ASP A 129 -10.48 -2.27 3.85
N LEU A 130 -9.34 -1.70 3.48
CA LEU A 130 -8.72 -0.61 4.22
C LEU A 130 -9.06 0.74 3.57
N TYR A 131 -9.47 1.71 4.38
CA TYR A 131 -9.53 3.12 4.00
C TYR A 131 -8.52 3.89 4.84
N VAL A 132 -7.57 4.59 4.21
CA VAL A 132 -6.49 5.29 4.91
C VAL A 132 -6.24 6.68 4.30
N THR A 133 -5.99 7.69 5.12
CA THR A 133 -5.87 9.07 4.60
C THR A 133 -4.63 9.29 3.72
N VAL A 134 -3.56 8.55 3.97
CA VAL A 134 -2.29 8.63 3.24
C VAL A 134 -1.92 7.25 2.71
N GLU A 135 -1.38 7.18 1.50
CA GLU A 135 -0.90 5.95 0.89
C GLU A 135 -0.03 5.14 1.88
N PRO A 136 -0.33 3.83 2.08
CA PRO A 136 0.44 2.98 2.99
C PRO A 136 1.93 3.02 2.67
N CYS A 137 2.76 3.11 3.71
CA CYS A 137 4.20 3.01 3.49
C CYS A 137 4.61 1.57 3.13
N VAL A 138 5.84 1.37 2.65
CA VAL A 138 6.42 0.04 2.33
C VAL A 138 6.14 -1.01 3.42
N MET A 139 6.32 -0.65 4.70
CA MET A 139 6.08 -1.53 5.84
C MET A 139 4.59 -1.92 5.96
N CYS A 140 3.69 -0.94 5.84
CA CYS A 140 2.25 -1.18 5.99
C CYS A 140 1.70 -1.93 4.77
N ALA A 141 2.13 -1.57 3.55
CA ALA A 141 1.77 -2.28 2.31
C ALA A 141 2.17 -3.76 2.37
N SER A 142 3.40 -4.07 2.81
CA SER A 142 3.84 -5.47 2.98
C SER A 142 3.01 -6.22 4.01
N MET A 143 2.70 -5.58 5.15
CA MET A 143 1.85 -6.15 6.18
C MET A 143 0.45 -6.48 5.64
N LEU A 144 -0.19 -5.54 4.94
CA LEU A 144 -1.55 -5.72 4.42
C LEU A 144 -1.66 -6.92 3.47
N ARG A 145 -0.62 -7.16 2.64
CA ARG A 145 -0.55 -8.34 1.79
C ARG A 145 -0.42 -9.64 2.57
N GLN A 146 0.48 -9.68 3.55
CA GLN A 146 0.68 -10.87 4.40
C GLN A 146 -0.58 -11.26 5.18
N TYR A 147 -1.41 -10.28 5.55
CA TYR A 147 -2.69 -10.50 6.23
C TYR A 147 -3.87 -10.77 5.29
N GLY A 148 -3.67 -10.71 3.97
CA GLY A 148 -4.67 -11.13 2.98
C GLY A 148 -5.94 -10.27 2.94
N ILE A 149 -5.80 -8.94 3.06
CA ILE A 149 -6.95 -8.02 2.92
C ILE A 149 -7.45 -7.95 1.48
N ARG A 150 -8.66 -7.46 1.27
CA ARG A 150 -9.31 -7.43 -0.05
C ARG A 150 -8.82 -6.29 -0.94
N ALA A 151 -8.77 -5.06 -0.42
CA ALA A 151 -8.45 -3.87 -1.18
C ALA A 151 -8.02 -2.71 -0.29
N VAL A 152 -7.27 -1.76 -0.86
CA VAL A 152 -6.86 -0.52 -0.19
C VAL A 152 -7.40 0.69 -0.94
N TYR A 153 -8.03 1.59 -0.19
CA TYR A 153 -8.48 2.89 -0.65
C TYR A 153 -7.72 3.97 0.13
N PHE A 154 -7.10 4.92 -0.56
CA PHE A 154 -6.36 5.99 0.10
C PHE A 154 -6.65 7.40 -0.41
N GLY A 155 -6.37 8.39 0.43
CA GLY A 155 -6.56 9.79 0.10
C GLY A 155 -5.44 10.37 -0.75
N CYS A 156 -4.31 10.72 -0.14
CA CYS A 156 -3.18 11.30 -0.84
C CYS A 156 -1.96 10.36 -0.92
N TRP A 157 -1.17 10.52 -1.97
CA TRP A 157 0.09 9.79 -2.18
C TRP A 157 1.12 10.06 -1.07
N ASN A 158 1.95 9.06 -0.79
CA ASN A 158 3.06 9.13 0.14
C ASN A 158 4.37 9.24 -0.62
N GLU A 159 4.78 10.50 -0.87
CA GLU A 159 5.94 10.82 -1.73
C GLU A 159 7.28 10.27 -1.23
N ARG A 160 7.39 9.99 0.08
CA ARG A 160 8.66 9.60 0.71
C ARG A 160 8.78 8.10 0.98
N PHE A 161 7.67 7.44 1.30
CA PHE A 161 7.69 6.07 1.78
C PHE A 161 6.61 5.17 1.15
N GLY A 162 5.87 5.67 0.14
CA GLY A 162 4.76 4.98 -0.48
C GLY A 162 5.09 3.58 -0.97
N GLY A 163 4.35 2.58 -0.49
CA GLY A 163 4.52 1.18 -0.82
C GLY A 163 3.49 0.66 -1.83
N THR A 164 2.58 1.51 -2.30
CA THR A 164 1.50 1.10 -3.21
C THR A 164 1.50 1.90 -4.53
N GLY A 165 2.68 2.31 -5.01
CA GLY A 165 2.82 3.15 -6.21
C GLY A 165 3.70 4.39 -6.02
N GLY A 166 3.73 4.95 -4.80
CA GLY A 166 4.37 6.24 -4.55
C GLY A 166 5.90 6.21 -4.65
N VAL A 167 6.52 5.17 -4.10
CA VAL A 167 7.97 4.90 -4.15
C VAL A 167 8.24 3.47 -4.63
N LEU A 168 7.56 2.48 -4.04
CA LEU A 168 7.65 1.07 -4.42
C LEU A 168 6.25 0.50 -4.70
N ASN A 169 6.21 -0.57 -5.50
CA ASN A 169 4.98 -1.28 -5.87
C ASN A 169 4.83 -2.57 -5.06
N ILE A 170 4.94 -2.47 -3.73
CA ILE A 170 4.84 -3.65 -2.86
C ILE A 170 3.47 -4.30 -2.98
N HIS A 171 2.40 -3.54 -3.23
CA HIS A 171 1.04 -4.08 -3.38
C HIS A 171 0.86 -5.07 -4.56
N SER A 172 1.67 -4.96 -5.62
CA SER A 172 1.52 -5.71 -6.88
C SER A 172 2.75 -6.54 -7.27
N ASP A 173 3.82 -6.51 -6.46
CA ASP A 173 5.03 -7.30 -6.71
C ASP A 173 4.70 -8.81 -6.78
N PRO A 174 4.97 -9.49 -7.92
CA PRO A 174 4.61 -10.90 -8.12
C PRO A 174 5.51 -11.88 -7.33
N SER A 175 6.61 -11.41 -6.73
CA SER A 175 7.54 -12.26 -5.96
C SER A 175 7.13 -12.49 -4.50
N VAL A 176 6.02 -11.87 -4.07
CA VAL A 176 5.52 -11.88 -2.68
C VAL A 176 4.14 -12.56 -2.64
N ASP A 177 3.39 -12.43 -1.53
CA ASP A 177 1.97 -12.85 -1.35
C ASP A 177 1.05 -12.42 -2.51
N PRO A 178 -0.23 -12.81 -2.59
CA PRO A 178 -1.12 -12.32 -3.66
C PRO A 178 -1.19 -10.77 -3.74
N PRO A 179 -1.34 -10.20 -4.95
CA PRO A 179 -1.48 -8.75 -5.11
C PRO A 179 -2.80 -8.26 -4.52
N ILE A 180 -2.80 -7.01 -4.03
CA ILE A 180 -4.02 -6.35 -3.53
C ILE A 180 -4.37 -5.16 -4.44
N PRO A 181 -5.62 -5.01 -4.88
CA PRO A 181 -6.09 -3.83 -5.58
C PRO A 181 -5.95 -2.57 -4.72
N VAL A 182 -5.54 -1.47 -5.35
CA VAL A 182 -5.35 -0.18 -4.68
C VAL A 182 -6.02 0.93 -5.50
N THR A 183 -6.72 1.82 -4.80
CA THR A 183 -7.34 3.02 -5.37
C THR A 183 -6.98 4.25 -4.55
N GLY A 184 -6.38 5.26 -5.20
CA GLY A 184 -6.01 6.52 -4.58
C GLY A 184 -6.94 7.67 -4.97
N GLY A 185 -6.91 8.77 -4.20
CA GLY A 185 -7.51 10.05 -4.57
C GLY A 185 -8.74 10.47 -3.76
N ILE A 186 -9.29 9.61 -2.90
CA ILE A 186 -10.54 9.91 -2.17
C ILE A 186 -10.26 10.90 -1.04
N PHE A 187 -10.82 12.12 -1.10
CA PHE A 187 -10.45 13.22 -0.20
C PHE A 187 -8.95 13.54 -0.17
N ARG A 188 -8.27 13.40 -1.32
CA ARG A 188 -6.85 13.75 -1.48
C ARG A 188 -6.49 15.11 -0.90
N GLU A 189 -7.29 16.13 -1.22
CA GLU A 189 -7.00 17.51 -0.81
C GLU A 189 -7.05 17.68 0.71
N GLU A 190 -8.06 17.11 1.36
CA GLU A 190 -8.22 17.16 2.82
C GLU A 190 -7.06 16.44 3.51
N ALA A 191 -6.66 15.26 3.02
CA ALA A 191 -5.53 14.52 3.55
C ALA A 191 -4.20 15.29 3.45
N ILE A 192 -3.93 15.94 2.31
CA ILE A 192 -2.77 16.82 2.14
C ILE A 192 -2.82 17.99 3.11
N MET A 193 -3.99 18.62 3.28
CA MET A 193 -4.14 19.75 4.19
C MET A 193 -3.89 19.36 5.65
N LEU A 194 -4.29 18.17 6.08
CA LEU A 194 -3.96 17.66 7.40
C LEU A 194 -2.45 17.51 7.59
N LEU A 195 -1.75 16.87 6.65
CA LEU A 195 -0.29 16.74 6.70
C LEU A 195 0.41 18.10 6.73
N ARG A 196 -0.03 19.06 5.91
CA ARG A 196 0.52 20.41 5.90
C ARG A 196 0.32 21.12 7.24
N LYS A 197 -0.86 21.00 7.86
CA LYS A 197 -1.13 21.54 9.20
C LYS A 197 -0.14 21.00 10.24
N PHE A 198 0.13 19.69 10.22
CA PHE A 198 1.10 19.06 11.12
C PHE A 198 2.54 19.57 10.92
N TYR A 199 3.01 19.72 9.67
CA TYR A 199 4.39 20.15 9.43
C TYR A 199 4.66 21.63 9.68
N VAL A 200 3.60 22.46 9.63
CA VAL A 200 3.65 23.89 9.98
C VAL A 200 3.72 24.07 11.50
N GLN A 201 3.15 23.17 12.30
CA GLN A 201 3.30 23.22 13.76
C GLN A 201 4.79 23.22 14.16
N GLU A 202 5.10 24.04 15.17
CA GLU A 202 6.44 24.06 15.76
C GLU A 202 6.64 22.77 16.57
N ASN A 203 7.82 22.17 16.45
CA ASN A 203 8.16 21.00 17.25
C ASN A 203 8.82 21.49 18.53
N ASP A 204 8.01 21.83 19.53
CA ASP A 204 8.48 22.31 20.84
C ASP A 204 9.30 21.24 21.60
N LYS A 205 9.24 19.98 21.16
CA LYS A 205 9.99 18.85 21.73
C LYS A 205 11.36 18.64 21.08
N ALA A 206 11.73 19.43 20.07
CA ALA A 206 13.06 19.35 19.46
C ALA A 206 14.15 19.84 20.44
N PRO A 207 15.33 19.19 20.51
CA PRO A 207 16.43 19.61 21.40
C PRO A 207 16.86 21.06 21.18
N GLU A 208 16.80 21.50 19.92
CA GLU A 208 16.93 22.89 19.53
C GLU A 208 15.73 23.26 18.65
N PRO A 209 14.69 23.91 19.22
CA PRO A 209 13.51 24.28 18.45
C PRO A 209 13.90 25.36 17.43
N LYS A 210 13.98 24.96 16.16
CA LYS A 210 14.13 25.91 15.05
C LYS A 210 12.80 26.62 14.85
N GLN A 211 12.76 27.93 15.12
CA GLN A 211 11.59 28.76 14.86
C GLN A 211 11.20 28.64 13.39
N LYS A 212 9.99 28.14 13.11
CA LYS A 212 9.50 27.94 11.73
C LYS A 212 8.70 29.15 11.23
N LYS A 213 8.99 30.35 11.74
CA LYS A 213 8.24 31.59 11.52
C LYS A 213 8.00 31.97 10.04
N THR A 214 8.78 31.43 9.10
CA THR A 214 8.69 31.72 7.66
C THR A 214 7.87 30.68 6.87
N ARG A 215 7.34 29.62 7.49
CA ARG A 215 6.56 28.60 6.78
C ARG A 215 5.08 28.95 6.78
N GLU A 216 4.65 29.66 5.74
CA GLU A 216 3.23 29.84 5.44
C GLU A 216 2.59 28.53 4.98
N LEU A 217 1.36 28.28 5.43
CA LEU A 217 0.56 27.14 4.98
C LEU A 217 0.17 27.36 3.52
N LYS A 218 0.84 26.68 2.59
CA LYS A 218 0.40 26.65 1.19
C LYS A 218 -0.97 25.96 1.15
N THR A 219 -1.99 26.64 0.67
CA THR A 219 -3.35 26.09 0.50
C THR A 219 -3.57 25.51 -0.89
N GLU A 220 -2.79 25.95 -1.88
CA GLU A 220 -2.87 25.45 -3.25
C GLU A 220 -2.35 24.01 -3.34
N ILE A 221 -3.15 23.12 -3.92
CA ILE A 221 -2.79 21.73 -4.19
C ILE A 221 -2.74 21.58 -5.70
N LEU A 222 -1.53 21.41 -6.24
CA LEU A 222 -1.36 21.20 -7.67
C LEU A 222 -1.90 19.81 -8.07
N PRO A 223 -2.46 19.67 -9.28
CA PRO A 223 -2.75 18.37 -9.86
C PRO A 223 -1.46 17.56 -9.95
N MET A 224 -1.53 16.28 -9.57
CA MET A 224 -0.39 15.35 -9.70
C MET A 224 -0.53 14.61 -11.02
N ASP A 225 0.56 14.54 -11.78
CA ASP A 225 0.64 13.70 -12.97
C ASP A 225 1.02 12.28 -12.54
N ILE A 226 0.01 11.40 -12.47
CA ILE A 226 0.10 10.05 -11.89
C ILE A 226 0.92 9.11 -12.82
N HIS A 227 1.11 9.51 -14.07
CA HIS A 227 1.73 8.71 -15.14
C HIS A 227 3.15 9.18 -15.50
N ALA A 228 3.68 10.22 -14.84
CA ALA A 228 5.02 10.71 -15.12
C ALA A 228 6.07 9.75 -14.51
N PRO A 229 6.99 9.17 -15.32
CA PRO A 229 8.07 8.35 -14.77
C PRO A 229 8.91 9.22 -13.83
N LYS A 230 8.96 8.87 -12.54
CA LYS A 230 9.89 9.46 -11.56
C LYS A 230 11.31 8.96 -11.83
N SER A 231 11.86 9.28 -12.99
CA SER A 231 13.26 9.07 -13.34
C SER A 231 13.80 10.28 -14.10
N ALA A 232 13.96 11.39 -13.40
CA ALA A 232 14.95 12.38 -13.79
C ALA A 232 15.64 12.89 -12.51
N PRO A 233 16.95 12.67 -12.34
CA PRO A 233 17.69 13.35 -11.28
C PRO A 233 17.60 14.85 -11.51
N SER A 234 17.33 15.60 -10.44
CA SER A 234 17.42 17.05 -10.43
C SER A 234 18.77 17.46 -11.03
N PRO A 235 18.84 18.42 -11.97
CA PRO A 235 20.12 18.82 -12.54
C PRO A 235 21.03 19.30 -11.42
N ALA A 236 22.19 18.66 -11.32
CA ALA A 236 23.23 19.03 -10.39
C ALA A 236 23.58 20.50 -10.60
N VAL A 237 23.56 21.28 -9.52
CA VAL A 237 24.09 22.64 -9.51
C VAL A 237 25.58 22.51 -9.80
N VAL A 238 25.98 22.80 -11.04
CA VAL A 238 27.39 22.87 -11.43
C VAL A 238 27.98 24.05 -10.67
N ALA A 239 28.75 23.76 -9.63
CA ALA A 239 29.55 24.76 -8.95
C ALA A 239 30.61 25.25 -9.96
N SER A 240 30.46 26.49 -10.42
CA SER A 240 31.48 27.18 -11.20
C SER A 240 32.71 27.42 -10.32
N SER A 241 33.74 26.58 -10.47
CA SER A 241 35.06 26.86 -9.95
C SER A 241 35.75 27.87 -10.87
N SER A 242 35.78 29.13 -10.46
CA SER A 242 36.66 30.16 -11.02
C SER A 242 38.02 30.07 -10.33
N THR A 243 39.04 29.68 -11.09
CA THR A 243 40.45 30.02 -10.88
C THR A 243 41.06 30.38 -12.22
#